data_AF-A0A380XL96-F1
#
_entry.id   AF-A0A380XL96-F1
#
_cell.length_a   1.000
_cell.length_b   1.000
_cell.length_c   1.000
_cell.angle_alpha   90.00
_cell.angle_beta   90.00
_cell.angle_gamma   90.00
#
_symmetry.space_group_name_H-M   'P 1'
#
loop_
_entity.id
_entity.type
_entity.pdbx_description
1 polymer ?
#
loop_
_entity_poly.entity_id
_entity_poly.type
_entity_poly.pdbx_seq_one_letter_code
_entity_poly.pdbx_strand_id
1 'polypeptide(L)' 'MKVLETDRLILRKLTPDDAAFILELLNEPSWIRYIGDKGVRTLEDAKSLNCMHPKNEFLRYISRCLPSTIKNLE' A
#
# COMPACT_ATOMS: atom_id res chain seq x y z
N MET A 1 -9.30 -1.08 16.60
CA MET A 1 -10.73 -1.42 16.39
C MET A 1 -10.84 -2.57 15.40
N LYS A 2 -11.43 -3.69 15.82
CA LYS A 2 -11.72 -4.85 14.94
C LYS A 2 -12.86 -4.49 13.98
N VAL A 3 -12.76 -4.93 12.73
CA VAL A 3 -13.72 -4.66 11.64
C VAL A 3 -14.50 -5.91 11.27
N LEU A 4 -13.84 -7.07 11.23
CA LEU A 4 -14.44 -8.37 10.93
C LEU A 4 -13.68 -9.48 11.67
N GLU A 5 -14.35 -10.54 12.04
CA GLU A 5 -13.76 -11.71 12.70
C GLU A 5 -14.41 -12.99 12.16
N THR A 6 -13.59 -14.01 11.98
CA THR A 6 -13.94 -15.38 11.58
C THR A 6 -13.17 -16.35 12.49
N ASP A 7 -13.48 -17.64 12.44
CA ASP A 7 -12.81 -18.66 13.28
C ASP A 7 -11.28 -18.67 13.16
N ARG A 8 -10.72 -18.22 12.03
CA ARG A 8 -9.26 -18.26 11.76
C ARG A 8 -8.62 -16.89 11.58
N LEU A 9 -9.40 -15.82 11.48
CA LEU A 9 -8.87 -14.52 11.06
C LEU A 9 -9.64 -13.36 11.70
N ILE A 10 -8.87 -12.39 12.21
CA ILE A 10 -9.37 -11.10 12.69
C ILE A 10 -8.85 -10.02 11.74
N LEU A 11 -9.78 -9.29 11.12
CA LEU A 11 -9.47 -8.09 10.35
C LEU A 11 -9.66 -6.86 11.24
N ARG A 12 -8.63 -6.02 11.32
CA ARG A 12 -8.67 -4.76 12.05
C ARG A 12 -8.12 -3.63 11.19
N LYS A 13 -8.41 -2.39 11.58
CA LYS A 13 -7.75 -1.23 10.98
C LYS A 13 -6.24 -1.31 11.27
N LEU A 14 -5.44 -1.01 10.25
CA LEU A 14 -4.00 -0.87 10.35
C LEU A 14 -3.66 0.28 11.32
N THR A 15 -2.66 0.10 12.17
CA THR A 15 -2.13 1.15 13.06
C THR A 15 -0.65 1.37 12.77
N PRO A 16 -0.06 2.50 13.22
CA PRO A 16 1.39 2.73 13.08
C PRO A 16 2.26 1.62 13.69
N ASP A 17 1.73 0.85 14.64
CA ASP A 17 2.44 -0.28 15.26
C ASP A 17 2.70 -1.43 14.25
N ASP A 18 1.95 -1.49 13.16
CA ASP A 18 2.13 -2.48 12.09
C ASP A 18 3.26 -2.13 11.12
N ALA A 19 3.89 -0.96 11.28
CA ALA A 19 4.85 -0.43 10.31
C ALA A 19 6.03 -1.39 10.06
N ALA A 20 6.51 -2.10 11.07
CA ALA A 20 7.60 -3.07 10.90
C ALA A 20 7.19 -4.21 9.97
N PHE A 21 6.00 -4.78 10.16
CA PHE A 21 5.46 -5.84 9.31
C PHE A 21 5.25 -5.36 7.87
N ILE A 22 4.73 -4.15 7.70
CA ILE A 22 4.50 -3.57 6.37
C ILE A 22 5.83 -3.28 5.65
N LEU A 23 6.82 -2.75 6.35
CA LEU A 23 8.14 -2.49 5.78
C LEU A 23 8.76 -3.77 5.23
N GLU A 24 8.70 -4.86 5.99
CA GLU A 24 9.19 -6.18 5.57
C GLU A 24 8.42 -6.68 4.34
N LEU A 25 7.10 -6.76 4.42
CA LEU A 25 6.24 -7.27 3.35
C LEU A 25 6.44 -6.53 2.01
N LEU A 26 6.55 -5.21 2.04
CA LEU A 26 6.67 -4.40 0.82
C LEU A 26 8.06 -4.50 0.17
N ASN A 27 9.07 -4.93 0.91
CA ASN A 27 10.43 -5.13 0.40
C ASN A 27 10.74 -6.59 0.09
N GLU A 28 9.77 -7.50 0.25
CA GLU A 28 9.92 -8.89 -0.19
C GLU A 28 10.17 -8.94 -1.71
N PRO A 29 11.16 -9.74 -2.17
CA PRO A 29 11.47 -9.84 -3.61
C PRO A 29 10.27 -10.29 -4.44
N SER A 30 9.42 -11.17 -3.87
CA SER A 30 8.19 -11.63 -4.50
C SER A 30 7.16 -10.51 -4.63
N TRP A 31 7.01 -9.66 -3.60
CA TRP A 31 6.16 -8.48 -3.64
C TRP A 31 6.60 -7.51 -4.74
N ILE A 32 7.89 -7.16 -4.75
CA ILE A 32 8.46 -6.25 -5.75
C ILE A 32 8.27 -6.81 -7.17
N ARG A 33 8.46 -8.13 -7.35
CA ARG A 33 8.32 -8.79 -8.65
C ARG A 33 6.88 -8.85 -9.15
N TYR A 34 5.91 -9.16 -8.27
CA TYR A 34 4.54 -9.50 -8.70
C TYR A 34 3.48 -8.43 -8.41
N ILE A 35 3.73 -7.52 -7.45
CA ILE A 35 2.81 -6.44 -7.07
C ILE A 35 3.42 -5.07 -7.42
N GLY A 36 4.73 -4.94 -7.28
CA GLY A 36 5.50 -3.75 -7.62
C GLY A 36 6.03 -2.99 -6.40
N ASP A 37 7.17 -2.35 -6.61
CA ASP A 37 7.87 -1.58 -5.59
C ASP A 37 7.10 -0.31 -5.22
N LYS A 38 6.84 -0.15 -3.92
CA LYS A 38 6.12 1.00 -3.35
C LYS A 38 7.05 2.12 -2.86
N GLY A 39 8.37 1.93 -2.90
CA GLY A 39 9.35 2.92 -2.47
C GLY A 39 9.44 3.13 -0.96
N VAL A 40 8.93 2.20 -0.16
CA VAL A 40 8.97 2.24 1.31
C VAL A 40 10.28 1.62 1.78
N ARG A 41 11.15 2.38 2.44
CA ARG A 41 12.49 1.91 2.82
C ARG A 41 12.81 2.11 4.29
N THR A 42 12.02 2.90 5.01
CA THR A 42 12.22 3.17 6.44
C THR A 42 10.95 2.86 7.24
N LEU A 43 11.10 2.70 8.55
CA LEU A 43 9.95 2.56 9.46
C LEU A 43 9.08 3.82 9.42
N GLU A 44 9.69 4.98 9.25
CA GLU A 44 8.99 6.27 9.11
C GLU A 44 8.16 6.30 7.83
N ASP A 45 8.68 5.81 6.70
CA ASP A 45 7.88 5.61 5.49
C ASP A 45 6.72 4.66 5.75
N ALA A 46 6.98 3.54 6.45
CA ALA A 46 5.97 2.52 6.71
C ALA A 46 4.89 2.97 7.71
N LYS A 47 5.22 3.82 8.67
CA LYS A 47 4.26 4.52 9.54
C LYS A 47 3.47 5.56 8.75
N SER A 48 4.15 6.25 7.83
CA SER A 48 3.58 7.32 6.99
C SER A 48 2.76 6.79 5.82
N LEU A 49 2.87 5.50 5.51
CA LEU A 49 2.16 4.85 4.41
C LEU A 49 0.66 5.13 4.42
N ASN A 50 0.04 5.46 5.56
CA ASN A 50 -1.40 5.68 5.57
C ASN A 50 -2.03 6.43 6.76
N CYS A 51 -1.36 7.35 7.46
CA CYS A 51 -2.05 8.18 8.47
C CYS A 51 -3.26 8.94 7.87
N MET A 52 -3.26 9.23 6.56
CA MET A 52 -4.36 9.85 5.85
C MET A 52 -4.34 9.38 4.39
N HIS A 53 -5.14 8.40 4.01
CA HIS A 53 -5.73 8.45 2.67
C HIS A 53 -7.10 9.10 2.81
N PRO A 54 -7.25 10.42 2.68
CA PRO A 54 -8.52 10.96 2.24
C PRO A 54 -8.70 10.43 0.81
N LYS A 55 -9.83 9.82 0.53
CA LYS A 55 -10.24 9.31 -0.79
C LYS A 55 -9.81 10.28 -1.91
N ASN A 56 -8.63 10.15 -2.55
CA ASN A 56 -8.30 10.98 -3.72
C ASN A 56 -7.02 10.64 -4.50
N GLU A 57 -6.49 9.41 -4.46
CA GLU A 57 -5.29 9.10 -5.26
C GLU A 57 -5.34 7.78 -6.06
N PHE A 58 -6.54 7.27 -6.34
CA PHE A 58 -6.67 6.16 -7.29
C PHE A 58 -6.21 6.56 -8.71
N LEU A 59 -6.41 7.82 -9.10
CA LEU A 59 -6.02 8.35 -10.41
C LEU A 59 -4.51 8.61 -10.56
N ARG A 60 -3.79 8.94 -9.47
CA ARG A 60 -2.35 9.25 -9.56
C ARG A 60 -1.49 7.98 -9.57
N TYR A 61 -1.95 6.91 -8.91
CA TYR A 61 -1.29 5.61 -8.99
C TYR A 61 -1.36 5.02 -10.41
N ILE A 62 -2.53 5.12 -11.06
CA ILE A 62 -2.71 4.75 -12.48
C ILE A 62 -1.77 5.57 -13.38
N SER A 63 -1.69 6.90 -13.18
CA SER A 63 -0.82 7.77 -13.97
C SER A 63 0.69 7.49 -13.85
N ARG A 64 1.13 6.85 -12.75
CA ARG A 64 2.56 6.56 -12.51
C ARG A 64 2.96 5.15 -12.94
N CYS A 65 2.01 4.22 -13.00
CA CYS A 65 2.24 2.83 -13.42
C CYS A 65 1.87 2.56 -14.89
N LEU A 66 1.12 3.42 -15.55
CA LEU A 66 0.87 3.29 -16.99
C LEU A 66 2.00 3.95 -17.80
N PRO A 67 2.57 3.24 -18.79
CA PRO A 67 3.38 3.87 -19.83
C PRO A 67 2.59 5.04 -20.44
N SER A 68 3.29 6.06 -20.91
CA SER A 68 2.76 7.31 -21.49
C SER A 68 1.76 7.18 -22.65
N THR A 69 1.35 5.95 -23.00
CA THR A 69 0.51 5.61 -24.15
C THR A 69 -0.99 5.87 -23.94
N ILE A 70 -1.49 5.97 -22.69
CA ILE A 70 -2.93 6.24 -22.43
C ILE A 70 -3.13 7.70 -21.96
N LYS A 71 -2.67 8.66 -22.76
CA LYS A 71 -3.03 10.09 -22.63
C LYS A 71 -3.89 10.63 -23.76
N ASN A 72 -4.21 9.82 -24.77
CA ASN A 72 -4.98 10.23 -25.95
C ASN A 72 -6.22 9.35 -26.19
N LEU A 73 -7.13 9.34 -25.22
CA LEU A 73 -8.51 8.97 -25.48
C LEU A 73 -9.37 10.08 -24.86
N GLU A 74 -9.53 11.15 -25.64
CA GLU A 74 -10.73 11.99 -25.60
C GLU A 74 -11.91 11.21 -26.19
#